data_AF-A0A7K3GSN4-F1
#
_entry.id   AF-A0A7K3GSN4-F1
#
_cell.length_a   1.000
_cell.length_b   1.000
_cell.length_c   1.000
_cell.angle_alpha   90.00
_cell.angle_beta   90.00
_cell.angle_gamma   90.00
#
_symmetry.space_group_name_H-M   'P 1'
#
loop_
_entity.id
_entity.type
_entity.pdbx_description
1 polymer ?
#
loop_
_entity_poly.entity_id
_entity_poly.type
_entity_poly.pdbx_seq_one_letter_code
_entity_poly.pdbx_strand_id
1 'polypeptide(L)'
;MTRRVAVVGAGAAGALTAVQLMRRAERAGRRLGIWLIDPAAHTGRGVAYSTPDPRHLLNVPAARMSAFPDDPGHFLRWLAGRHPHVTPGDFAPRKEYGRYLSDVVEQTVRCSRHARLHRVRERVVDVRDRSAGPVLRLAGGGELRVDAAVLALGGLGPEHAWAGPVLRASERFVADPWAPGALDGVAGEEDVLLVGTGLTMVDVAVTLARPGRVLHAVSRHGLLPQEHLPVAATADRPPELDGSQGLDALRRGVRRYLAACRRSRGDWRPAMDGLRPVTAALWQQLSAEDRRRFLKEDLRAWEVHRHRVAPATAVALRALRACGRLRVAAAEVVRAVPDDDAVTVVLSDGRQLRAGAVVNCTGSRMDLRRTDDPLVRSLLERGHARTGPADVGLDTRDDGRLVPAAGVPAARLWTIGAA
;
A
#
# COMPACT_ATOMS: atom_id res chain seq x y z
N MET A 1 -6.43 22.37 -29.47
CA MET A 1 -6.37 22.77 -28.04
C MET A 1 -5.61 21.69 -27.26
N THR A 2 -4.74 22.09 -26.33
CA THR A 2 -4.02 21.15 -25.45
C THR A 2 -4.88 20.83 -24.25
N ARG A 3 -5.16 19.54 -23.98
CA ARG A 3 -5.87 19.14 -22.76
C ARG A 3 -4.93 19.20 -21.55
N ARG A 4 -5.47 19.42 -20.36
CA ARG A 4 -4.74 19.51 -19.10
C ARG A 4 -5.27 18.49 -18.10
N VAL A 5 -4.40 17.62 -17.61
CA VAL A 5 -4.75 16.62 -16.60
C VAL A 5 -3.83 16.79 -15.39
N ALA A 6 -4.40 16.84 -14.19
CA ALA A 6 -3.62 16.75 -12.96
C ALA A 6 -3.53 15.29 -12.49
N VAL A 7 -2.38 14.91 -11.96
CA VAL A 7 -2.17 13.66 -11.24
C VAL A 7 -1.65 14.04 -9.85
N VAL A 8 -2.48 13.83 -8.83
CA VAL A 8 -2.17 14.20 -7.44
C VAL A 8 -1.56 13.00 -6.73
N GLY A 9 -0.29 13.11 -6.35
CA GLY A 9 0.55 12.03 -5.89
C GLY A 9 1.52 11.57 -6.98
N ALA A 10 2.81 11.54 -6.65
CA ALA A 10 3.92 11.15 -7.52
C ALA A 10 4.59 9.85 -7.04
N GLY A 11 3.92 9.08 -6.17
CA GLY A 11 4.27 7.69 -5.91
C GLY A 11 4.05 6.80 -7.14
N ALA A 12 4.21 5.49 -6.98
CA ALA A 12 4.16 4.56 -8.10
C ALA A 12 2.89 4.64 -8.95
N ALA A 13 1.72 4.71 -8.30
CA ALA A 13 0.45 4.81 -9.01
C ALA A 13 0.34 6.10 -9.86
N GLY A 14 0.75 7.25 -9.32
CA GLY A 14 0.71 8.52 -10.02
C GLY A 14 1.76 8.61 -11.14
N ALA A 15 2.97 8.13 -10.88
CA ALA A 15 4.03 8.04 -11.89
C ALA A 15 3.61 7.17 -13.09
N LEU A 16 3.06 5.98 -12.82
CA LEU A 16 2.56 5.08 -13.87
C LEU A 16 1.35 5.67 -14.59
N THR A 17 0.46 6.37 -13.89
CA THR A 17 -0.66 7.10 -14.52
C THR A 17 -0.14 8.15 -15.50
N ALA A 18 0.81 8.99 -15.08
CA ALA A 18 1.43 9.99 -15.94
C ALA A 18 2.10 9.34 -17.17
N VAL A 19 2.84 8.25 -16.98
CA VAL A 19 3.47 7.48 -18.06
C VAL A 19 2.43 6.96 -19.05
N GLN A 20 1.34 6.36 -18.57
CA GLN A 20 0.29 5.81 -19.45
C GLN A 20 -0.47 6.91 -20.18
N LEU A 21 -0.71 8.07 -19.55
CA LEU A 21 -1.30 9.23 -20.19
C LEU A 21 -0.39 9.77 -21.31
N MET A 22 0.92 9.90 -21.07
CA MET A 22 1.89 10.31 -22.09
C MET A 22 1.91 9.33 -23.27
N ARG A 23 2.02 8.01 -23.00
CA ARG A 23 2.01 6.98 -24.05
C ARG A 23 0.72 6.99 -24.88
N ARG A 24 -0.44 7.20 -24.24
CA ARG A 24 -1.74 7.31 -24.93
C ARG A 24 -1.83 8.58 -25.78
N ALA A 25 -1.34 9.71 -25.27
CA ALA A 25 -1.29 10.98 -26.02
C ALA A 25 -0.42 10.86 -27.27
N GLU A 26 0.74 10.22 -27.15
CA GLU A 26 1.68 9.99 -28.26
C GLU A 26 1.04 9.07 -29.32
N ARG A 27 0.49 7.92 -28.94
CA ARG A 27 -0.20 7.01 -29.88
C ARG A 27 -1.38 7.67 -30.59
N ALA A 28 -2.06 8.61 -29.93
CA ALA A 28 -3.21 9.30 -30.50
C ALA A 28 -2.86 10.60 -31.24
N GLY A 29 -1.59 11.04 -31.23
CA GLY A 29 -1.17 12.33 -31.80
C GLY A 29 -1.82 13.56 -31.11
N ARG A 30 -2.28 13.43 -29.86
CA ARG A 30 -3.06 14.47 -29.16
C ARG A 30 -2.21 15.26 -28.16
N ARG A 31 -2.25 16.59 -28.26
CA ARG A 31 -1.54 17.48 -27.32
C ARG A 31 -2.10 17.38 -25.90
N LEU A 32 -1.25 17.03 -24.93
CA LEU A 32 -1.62 16.85 -23.52
C LEU A 32 -0.57 17.49 -22.58
N GLY A 33 -1.01 18.34 -21.67
CA GLY A 33 -0.23 18.78 -20.51
C GLY A 33 -0.63 17.96 -19.27
N ILE A 34 0.35 17.45 -18.54
CA ILE A 34 0.16 16.64 -17.33
C ILE A 34 0.83 17.36 -16.17
N TRP A 35 0.09 17.67 -15.11
CA TRP A 35 0.63 18.22 -13.88
C TRP A 35 0.72 17.12 -12.83
N LEU A 36 1.94 16.65 -12.56
CA LEU A 36 2.20 15.67 -11.51
C LEU A 36 2.57 16.41 -10.22
N ILE A 37 1.71 16.33 -9.22
CA ILE A 37 1.73 17.19 -8.03
C ILE A 37 1.99 16.33 -6.79
N ASP A 38 3.11 16.54 -6.11
CA ASP A 38 3.46 15.81 -4.90
C ASP A 38 4.50 16.60 -4.09
N PRO A 39 4.40 16.66 -2.74
CA PRO A 39 5.40 17.35 -1.92
C PRO A 39 6.78 16.67 -1.92
N ALA A 40 6.88 15.38 -2.25
CA ALA A 40 8.14 14.65 -2.24
C ALA A 40 9.10 15.11 -3.35
N ALA A 41 10.39 15.09 -3.05
CA ALA A 41 11.43 15.50 -3.99
C ALA A 41 11.57 14.58 -5.21
N HIS A 42 11.16 13.31 -5.07
CA HIS A 42 11.38 12.24 -6.05
C HIS A 42 10.06 11.67 -6.58
N THR A 43 10.04 11.37 -7.88
CA THR A 43 8.90 10.74 -8.56
C THR A 43 9.08 9.24 -8.70
N GLY A 44 7.99 8.48 -8.57
CA GLY A 44 7.91 7.03 -8.80
C GLY A 44 8.01 6.20 -7.52
N ARG A 45 8.73 6.67 -6.52
CA ARG A 45 9.02 5.84 -5.33
C ARG A 45 7.81 5.72 -4.40
N GLY A 46 7.22 6.85 -4.00
CA GLY A 46 6.20 6.89 -2.95
C GLY A 46 6.68 6.26 -1.64
N VAL A 47 5.79 6.04 -0.68
CA VAL A 47 6.16 5.42 0.61
C VAL A 47 6.73 4.01 0.42
N ALA A 48 6.08 3.20 -0.42
CA ALA A 48 6.41 1.77 -0.58
C ALA A 48 7.84 1.51 -1.10
N TYR A 49 8.40 2.39 -1.92
CA TYR A 49 9.69 2.18 -2.59
C TYR A 49 10.76 3.22 -2.22
N SER A 50 10.53 4.02 -1.18
CA SER A 50 11.48 5.04 -0.71
C SER A 50 12.42 4.58 0.40
N THR A 51 12.23 3.36 0.94
CA THR A 51 13.13 2.81 1.96
C THR A 51 14.59 2.73 1.45
N PRO A 52 15.58 3.14 2.26
CA PRO A 52 17.00 3.00 1.93
C PRO A 52 17.55 1.60 2.20
N ASP A 53 16.87 0.80 3.04
CA ASP A 53 17.35 -0.50 3.50
C ASP A 53 17.33 -1.53 2.34
N PRO A 54 18.50 -2.04 1.91
CA PRO A 54 18.57 -3.01 0.80
C PRO A 54 17.88 -4.33 1.11
N ARG A 55 17.62 -4.64 2.39
CA ARG A 55 16.96 -5.88 2.83
C ARG A 55 15.45 -5.82 2.69
N HIS A 56 14.88 -4.64 2.48
CA HIS A 56 13.44 -4.49 2.21
C HIS A 56 13.17 -4.91 0.78
N LEU A 57 12.73 -6.15 0.62
CA LEU A 57 12.44 -6.74 -0.67
C LEU A 57 11.01 -6.45 -1.12
N LEU A 58 10.80 -6.46 -2.43
CA LEU A 58 9.47 -6.55 -3.02
C LEU A 58 8.75 -7.81 -2.50
N ASN A 59 7.43 -7.75 -2.43
CA ASN A 59 6.58 -8.88 -2.10
C ASN A 59 6.00 -9.58 -3.34
N VAL A 60 6.54 -9.27 -4.52
CA VAL A 60 6.14 -9.81 -5.82
C VAL A 60 7.42 -10.14 -6.61
N PRO A 61 7.49 -11.29 -7.30
CA PRO A 61 8.64 -11.66 -8.12
C PRO A 61 8.93 -10.65 -9.22
N ALA A 62 10.21 -10.50 -9.60
CA ALA A 62 10.67 -9.55 -10.61
C ALA A 62 9.91 -9.68 -11.94
N ALA A 63 9.63 -10.91 -12.39
CA ALA A 63 8.88 -11.16 -13.62
C ALA A 63 7.43 -10.64 -13.63
N ARG A 64 6.87 -10.26 -12.46
CA ARG A 64 5.49 -9.76 -12.31
C ARG A 64 5.43 -8.27 -11.93
N MET A 65 6.54 -7.55 -12.07
CA MET A 65 6.67 -6.16 -11.60
C MET A 65 6.80 -5.13 -12.73
N SER A 66 6.65 -5.50 -14.00
CA SER A 66 6.70 -4.55 -15.11
C SER A 66 5.71 -3.39 -14.96
N ALA A 67 6.15 -2.18 -15.34
CA ALA A 67 5.29 -1.00 -15.48
C ALA A 67 4.33 -1.11 -16.68
N PHE A 68 4.55 -2.08 -17.57
CA PHE A 68 3.91 -2.17 -18.87
C PHE A 68 3.23 -3.53 -19.04
N PRO A 69 1.89 -3.57 -19.08
CA PRO A 69 1.15 -4.81 -19.34
C PRO A 69 1.48 -5.41 -20.72
N ASP A 70 1.79 -4.56 -21.70
CA ASP A 70 2.18 -4.93 -23.06
C ASP A 70 3.65 -5.37 -23.18
N ASP A 71 4.44 -5.24 -22.11
CA ASP A 71 5.82 -5.71 -22.04
C ASP A 71 6.13 -6.27 -20.63
N PRO A 72 5.66 -7.48 -20.32
CA PRO A 72 5.80 -8.07 -18.98
C PRO A 72 7.26 -8.26 -18.53
N GLY A 73 8.22 -8.34 -19.47
CA GLY A 73 9.64 -8.52 -19.18
C GLY A 73 10.40 -7.22 -18.90
N HIS A 74 9.78 -6.04 -19.04
CA HIS A 74 10.49 -4.76 -19.02
C HIS A 74 11.28 -4.51 -17.73
N PHE A 75 10.67 -4.75 -16.56
CA PHE A 75 11.37 -4.56 -15.28
C PHE A 75 12.53 -5.55 -15.12
N LEU A 76 12.33 -6.81 -15.48
CA LEU A 76 13.38 -7.83 -15.38
C LEU A 76 14.60 -7.48 -16.25
N ARG A 77 14.38 -7.03 -17.49
CA ARG A 77 15.48 -6.59 -18.37
C ARG A 77 16.20 -5.36 -17.82
N TRP A 78 15.46 -4.37 -17.30
CA TRP A 78 16.05 -3.21 -16.64
C TRP A 78 16.88 -3.61 -15.42
N LEU A 79 16.38 -4.54 -14.61
CA LEU A 79 17.03 -5.02 -13.40
C LEU A 79 18.29 -5.83 -13.72
N ALA A 80 18.24 -6.68 -14.75
CA ALA A 80 19.38 -7.48 -15.21
C ALA A 80 20.57 -6.61 -15.67
N GLY A 81 20.31 -5.41 -16.21
CA GLY A 81 21.36 -4.43 -16.54
C GLY A 81 22.13 -3.91 -15.31
N ARG A 82 21.61 -4.11 -14.10
CA ARG A 82 22.23 -3.68 -12.83
C ARG A 82 22.63 -4.86 -11.94
N HIS A 83 21.94 -5.98 -12.09
CA HIS A 83 22.13 -7.23 -11.34
C HIS A 83 22.18 -8.40 -12.34
N PRO A 84 23.36 -8.72 -12.91
CA PRO A 84 23.48 -9.67 -14.02
C PRO A 84 22.97 -11.09 -13.74
N HIS A 85 22.91 -11.50 -12.47
CA HIS A 85 22.47 -12.83 -12.06
C HIS A 85 20.99 -12.90 -11.63
N VAL A 86 20.23 -11.81 -11.81
CA VAL A 86 18.83 -11.79 -11.39
C VAL A 86 17.99 -12.76 -12.23
N THR A 87 17.18 -13.55 -11.54
CA THR A 87 16.26 -14.50 -12.16
C THR A 87 14.82 -13.97 -12.14
N PRO A 88 13.92 -14.48 -13.00
CA PRO A 88 12.50 -14.13 -13.00
C PRO A 88 11.79 -14.28 -11.64
N GLY A 89 12.24 -15.24 -10.83
CA GLY A 89 11.67 -15.57 -9.52
C GLY A 89 12.18 -14.71 -8.36
N ASP A 90 13.19 -13.88 -8.60
CA ASP A 90 13.84 -13.11 -7.55
C ASP A 90 12.96 -11.96 -7.06
N PHE A 91 13.17 -11.58 -5.80
CA PHE A 91 12.49 -10.45 -5.17
C PHE A 91 13.50 -9.32 -5.01
N ALA A 92 13.43 -8.33 -5.89
CA ALA A 92 14.37 -7.21 -5.88
C ALA A 92 14.19 -6.32 -4.63
N PRO A 93 15.24 -5.62 -4.17
CA PRO A 93 15.10 -4.56 -3.19
C PRO A 93 14.11 -3.50 -3.66
N ARG A 94 13.23 -3.02 -2.77
CA ARG A 94 12.19 -2.02 -3.09
C ARG A 94 12.76 -0.74 -3.70
N LYS A 95 13.95 -0.33 -3.24
CA LYS A 95 14.67 0.83 -3.78
C LYS A 95 15.02 0.70 -5.27
N GLU A 96 15.32 -0.50 -5.76
CA GLU A 96 15.60 -0.72 -7.19
C GLU A 96 14.31 -0.55 -8.01
N TYR A 97 13.17 -1.01 -7.49
CA TYR A 97 11.89 -0.74 -8.14
C TYR A 97 11.53 0.75 -8.15
N GLY A 98 11.81 1.45 -7.06
CA GLY A 98 11.67 2.91 -6.99
C GLY A 98 12.50 3.62 -8.05
N ARG A 99 13.75 3.19 -8.27
CA ARG A 99 14.63 3.70 -9.34
C ARG A 99 14.10 3.39 -10.73
N TYR A 100 13.66 2.15 -10.95
CA TYR A 100 13.03 1.73 -12.20
C TYR A 100 11.85 2.63 -12.59
N LEU A 101 10.95 2.94 -11.64
CA LEU A 101 9.82 3.81 -11.89
C LEU A 101 10.25 5.24 -12.23
N SER A 102 11.27 5.78 -11.56
CA SER A 102 11.85 7.07 -11.92
C SER A 102 12.39 7.05 -13.36
N ASP A 103 13.18 6.04 -13.72
CA ASP A 103 13.76 5.90 -15.07
C ASP A 103 12.69 5.77 -16.15
N VAL A 104 11.62 5.01 -15.89
CA VAL A 104 10.47 4.87 -16.79
C VAL A 104 9.80 6.21 -17.03
N VAL A 105 9.62 7.03 -16.00
CA VAL A 105 9.07 8.38 -16.15
C VAL A 105 9.99 9.25 -17.01
N GLU A 106 11.28 9.32 -16.68
CA GLU A 106 12.23 10.17 -17.44
C GLU A 106 12.36 9.73 -18.90
N GLN A 107 12.42 8.42 -19.15
CA GLN A 107 12.47 7.88 -20.51
C GLN A 107 11.19 8.24 -21.29
N THR A 108 10.03 8.10 -20.66
CA THR A 108 8.75 8.44 -21.32
C THR A 108 8.67 9.93 -21.64
N VAL A 109 9.15 10.81 -20.74
CA VAL A 109 9.22 12.25 -20.98
C VAL A 109 10.11 12.56 -22.19
N ARG A 110 11.32 11.98 -22.24
CA ARG A 110 12.26 12.19 -23.37
C ARG A 110 11.69 11.75 -24.71
N CYS A 111 10.91 10.67 -24.73
CA CYS A 111 10.32 10.14 -25.95
C CYS A 111 9.00 10.81 -26.36
N SER A 112 8.41 11.67 -25.52
CA SER A 112 7.08 12.26 -25.76
C SER A 112 7.14 13.55 -26.59
N ARG A 113 6.47 13.56 -27.73
CA ARG A 113 6.35 14.74 -28.61
C ARG A 113 5.04 15.47 -28.36
N HIS A 114 3.97 14.71 -28.13
CA HIS A 114 2.62 15.24 -27.95
C HIS A 114 2.25 15.50 -26.48
N ALA A 115 3.02 14.99 -25.53
CA ALA A 115 2.79 15.22 -24.10
C ALA A 115 3.87 16.09 -23.46
N ARG A 116 3.48 16.87 -22.44
CA ARG A 116 4.39 17.63 -21.58
C ARG A 116 4.07 17.33 -20.12
N LEU A 117 5.10 16.94 -19.35
CA LEU A 117 4.98 16.68 -17.92
C LEU A 117 5.50 17.88 -17.13
N HIS A 118 4.65 18.46 -16.30
CA HIS A 118 4.96 19.52 -15.36
C HIS A 118 4.98 18.93 -13.95
N ARG A 119 6.09 19.07 -13.23
CA ARG A 119 6.21 18.62 -11.84
C ARG A 119 5.97 19.78 -10.90
N VAL A 120 5.07 19.60 -9.95
CA VAL A 120 4.72 20.61 -8.95
C VAL A 120 5.03 20.02 -7.58
N ARG A 121 6.02 20.60 -6.89
CA ARG A 121 6.46 20.18 -5.56
C ARG A 121 5.61 20.80 -4.46
N GLU A 122 4.32 20.52 -4.49
CA GLU A 122 3.36 21.03 -3.51
C GLU A 122 2.35 19.96 -3.11
N ARG A 123 1.67 20.20 -1.99
CA ARG A 123 0.52 19.41 -1.57
C ARG A 123 -0.76 20.04 -2.11
N VAL A 124 -1.63 19.23 -2.70
CA VAL A 124 -3.02 19.62 -2.99
C VAL A 124 -3.83 19.47 -1.70
N VAL A 125 -4.63 20.48 -1.35
CA VAL A 125 -5.37 20.54 -0.09
C VAL A 125 -6.88 20.71 -0.27
N ASP A 126 -7.35 21.03 -1.48
CA ASP A 126 -8.77 21.18 -1.79
C ASP A 126 -8.99 20.93 -3.29
N VAL A 127 -10.18 20.44 -3.64
CA VAL A 127 -10.69 20.39 -5.01
C VAL A 127 -12.07 21.02 -5.05
N ARG A 128 -12.29 21.86 -6.05
CA ARG A 128 -13.60 22.39 -6.39
C ARG A 128 -13.93 22.01 -7.82
N ASP A 129 -15.09 21.40 -8.04
CA ASP A 129 -15.59 21.20 -9.40
C ASP A 129 -16.30 22.46 -9.90
N ARG A 130 -15.96 22.90 -11.12
CA ARG A 130 -16.58 24.04 -11.81
C ARG A 130 -17.02 23.59 -13.20
N SER A 131 -17.87 24.37 -13.88
CA SER A 131 -18.40 24.02 -15.21
C SER A 131 -17.31 23.67 -16.25
N ALA A 132 -16.14 24.29 -16.15
CA ALA A 132 -14.99 24.05 -17.03
C ALA A 132 -14.08 22.87 -16.61
N GLY A 133 -14.27 22.29 -15.43
CA GLY A 133 -13.44 21.22 -14.86
C GLY A 133 -12.94 21.50 -13.44
N PRO A 134 -12.15 20.57 -12.88
CA PRO A 134 -11.64 20.69 -11.51
C PRO A 134 -10.66 21.86 -11.33
N VAL A 135 -10.75 22.51 -10.17
CA VAL A 135 -9.79 23.49 -9.66
C VAL A 135 -9.15 22.94 -8.41
N LEU A 136 -7.85 22.68 -8.46
CA LEU A 136 -7.05 22.17 -7.35
C LEU A 136 -6.42 23.35 -6.60
N ARG A 137 -6.59 23.40 -5.28
CA ARG A 137 -5.89 24.36 -4.41
C ARG A 137 -4.64 23.72 -3.85
N LEU A 138 -3.52 24.41 -4.00
CA LEU A 138 -2.23 24.01 -3.45
C LEU A 138 -2.05 24.59 -2.04
N ALA A 139 -1.22 23.94 -1.23
CA ALA A 139 -0.93 24.38 0.14
C ALA A 139 -0.30 25.78 0.18
N GLY A 140 0.48 26.17 -0.84
CA GLY A 140 1.03 27.52 -0.98
C GLY A 140 0.02 28.59 -1.36
N GLY A 141 -1.27 28.24 -1.53
CA GLY A 141 -2.36 29.17 -1.88
C GLY A 141 -2.63 29.28 -3.38
N GLY A 142 -1.77 28.73 -4.24
CA GLY A 142 -1.98 28.69 -5.69
C GLY A 142 -3.19 27.82 -6.10
N GLU A 143 -3.81 28.16 -7.23
CA GLU A 143 -4.86 27.35 -7.84
C GLU A 143 -4.43 26.81 -9.21
N LEU A 144 -4.67 25.53 -9.45
CA LEU A 144 -4.47 24.88 -10.74
C LEU A 144 -5.81 24.43 -11.32
N ARG A 145 -6.21 25.07 -12.42
CA ARG A 145 -7.37 24.66 -13.23
C ARG A 145 -6.95 23.53 -14.16
N VAL A 146 -7.75 22.48 -14.32
CA VAL A 146 -7.50 21.35 -15.24
C VAL A 146 -8.80 20.83 -15.84
N ASP A 147 -8.70 20.04 -16.92
CA ASP A 147 -9.87 19.43 -17.55
C ASP A 147 -10.33 18.16 -16.81
N ALA A 148 -9.41 17.50 -16.12
CA ALA A 148 -9.62 16.31 -15.30
C ALA A 148 -8.49 16.14 -14.28
N ALA A 149 -8.74 15.42 -13.18
CA ALA A 149 -7.70 15.04 -12.22
C ALA A 149 -7.78 13.56 -11.84
N VAL A 150 -6.62 12.95 -11.61
CA VAL A 150 -6.45 11.61 -11.05
C VAL A 150 -5.83 11.72 -9.68
N LEU A 151 -6.49 11.18 -8.66
CA LEU A 151 -6.01 11.10 -7.29
C LEU A 151 -5.25 9.79 -7.10
N ALA A 152 -3.93 9.90 -6.96
CA ALA A 152 -3.01 8.79 -6.74
C ALA A 152 -2.32 8.94 -5.38
N LEU A 153 -3.13 9.12 -4.33
CA LEU A 153 -2.71 9.57 -3.00
C LEU A 153 -1.85 8.56 -2.23
N GLY A 154 -1.86 7.29 -2.64
CA GLY A 154 -1.20 6.21 -1.91
C GLY A 154 -1.90 5.91 -0.58
N GLY A 155 -1.17 5.34 0.38
CA GLY A 155 -1.67 5.10 1.73
C GLY A 155 -1.55 6.35 2.59
N LEU A 156 -2.61 6.73 3.29
CA LEU A 156 -2.70 7.96 4.12
C LEU A 156 -2.00 7.82 5.50
N GLY A 157 -0.89 7.07 5.54
CA GLY A 157 -0.18 6.74 6.78
C GLY A 157 -0.97 5.82 7.71
N PRO A 158 -0.35 5.42 8.84
CA PRO A 158 -0.99 4.52 9.79
C PRO A 158 -1.99 5.20 10.72
N GLU A 159 -2.93 4.41 11.24
CA GLU A 159 -3.77 4.84 12.35
C GLU A 159 -2.99 4.74 13.65
N HIS A 160 -3.05 5.79 14.48
CA HIS A 160 -2.44 5.81 15.80
C HIS A 160 -3.45 6.13 16.91
N ALA A 161 -4.77 6.01 16.64
CA ALA A 161 -5.79 6.32 17.64
C ALA A 161 -5.79 5.36 18.83
N TRP A 162 -5.25 4.15 18.64
CA TRP A 162 -5.01 3.19 19.72
C TRP A 162 -3.95 3.68 20.72
N ALA A 163 -3.06 4.60 20.31
CA ALA A 163 -2.08 5.20 21.19
C ALA A 163 -2.70 6.37 21.97
N GLY A 164 -2.67 6.26 23.31
CA GLY A 164 -3.12 7.33 24.19
C GLY A 164 -2.36 8.65 23.96
N PRO A 165 -2.93 9.80 24.35
CA PRO A 165 -2.33 11.12 24.09
C PRO A 165 -0.91 11.27 24.68
N VAL A 166 -0.66 10.68 25.86
CA VAL A 166 0.65 10.72 26.51
C VAL A 166 1.71 9.98 25.68
N LEU A 167 1.40 8.78 25.16
CA LEU A 167 2.31 8.06 24.27
C LEU A 167 2.52 8.82 22.96
N ARG A 168 1.46 9.41 22.38
CA ARG A 168 1.55 10.17 21.12
C ARG A 168 2.44 11.41 21.22
N ALA A 169 2.58 11.99 22.40
CA ALA A 169 3.47 13.12 22.65
C ALA A 169 4.91 12.70 22.96
N SER A 170 5.18 11.41 23.15
CA SER A 170 6.51 10.90 23.51
C SER A 170 7.40 10.69 22.29
N GLU A 171 8.67 11.06 22.41
CA GLU A 171 9.71 10.76 21.40
C GLU A 171 9.98 9.25 21.26
N ARG A 172 9.57 8.45 22.24
CA ARG A 172 9.67 6.97 22.21
C ARG A 172 8.57 6.33 21.37
N PHE A 173 7.62 7.10 20.83
CA PHE A 173 6.58 6.62 19.94
C PHE A 173 6.85 6.99 18.48
N VAL A 174 7.13 5.98 17.66
CA VAL A 174 7.24 6.14 16.22
C VAL A 174 5.87 5.92 15.58
N ALA A 175 5.15 7.02 15.37
CA ALA A 175 3.79 7.02 14.82
C ALA A 175 3.71 6.52 13.37
N ASP A 176 4.70 6.88 12.54
CA ASP A 176 4.86 6.41 11.17
C ASP A 176 6.31 5.97 10.94
N PRO A 177 6.60 4.65 10.82
CA PRO A 177 7.95 4.15 10.63
C PRO A 177 8.54 4.51 9.25
N TRP A 178 7.74 5.02 8.32
CA TRP A 178 8.18 5.40 6.99
C TRP A 178 8.46 6.89 6.84
N ALA A 179 8.19 7.68 7.88
CA ALA A 179 8.61 9.08 7.89
C ALA A 179 10.15 9.17 7.85
N PRO A 180 10.74 10.15 7.13
CA PRO A 180 12.19 10.29 7.04
C PRO A 180 12.84 10.36 8.44
N GLY A 181 13.85 9.51 8.68
CA GLY A 181 14.58 9.45 9.95
C GLY A 181 13.80 8.88 11.14
N ALA A 182 12.56 8.40 10.96
CA ALA A 182 11.69 7.97 12.06
C ALA A 182 12.26 6.81 12.89
N LEU A 183 13.10 5.96 12.30
CA LEU A 183 13.72 4.83 12.99
C LEU A 183 15.13 5.14 13.51
N ASP A 184 15.70 6.30 13.16
CA ASP A 184 17.06 6.69 13.57
C ASP A 184 17.13 6.92 15.08
N GLY A 185 16.05 7.43 15.68
CA GLY A 185 15.92 7.58 17.14
C GLY A 185 15.78 6.26 17.90
N VAL A 186 15.54 5.14 17.21
CA VAL A 186 15.42 3.80 17.83
C VAL A 186 16.79 3.11 17.85
N ALA A 187 17.83 3.85 18.20
CA ALA A 187 19.23 3.46 18.06
C ALA A 187 19.86 2.80 19.29
N GLY A 188 19.23 2.82 20.47
CA GLY A 188 19.78 2.20 21.69
C GLY A 188 19.84 0.67 21.65
N GLU A 189 20.17 0.04 22.76
CA GLU A 189 20.17 -1.43 22.88
C GLU A 189 18.81 -1.97 23.39
N GLU A 190 17.90 -1.10 23.81
CA GLU A 190 16.66 -1.49 24.46
C GLU A 190 15.73 -2.29 23.53
N ASP A 191 14.88 -3.09 24.16
CA ASP A 191 13.81 -3.82 23.50
C ASP A 191 12.80 -2.85 22.87
N VAL A 192 12.20 -3.29 21.76
CA VAL A 192 11.25 -2.46 20.99
C VAL A 192 9.93 -3.19 20.84
N LEU A 193 8.83 -2.47 21.05
CA LEU A 193 7.48 -2.96 20.75
C LEU A 193 7.06 -2.53 19.34
N LEU A 194 6.68 -3.49 18.51
CA LEU A 194 6.09 -3.32 17.19
C LEU A 194 4.60 -3.62 17.27
N VAL A 195 3.76 -2.63 16.99
CA VAL A 195 2.30 -2.77 17.07
C VAL A 195 1.71 -3.00 15.68
N GLY A 196 1.21 -4.21 15.45
CA GLY A 196 0.85 -4.72 14.13
C GLY A 196 1.83 -5.80 13.66
N THR A 197 1.33 -6.83 12.98
CA THR A 197 2.14 -7.96 12.49
C THR A 197 2.01 -8.13 10.97
N GLY A 198 1.86 -7.03 10.23
CA GLY A 198 1.79 -7.00 8.76
C GLY A 198 3.18 -6.90 8.09
N LEU A 199 3.20 -6.61 6.79
CA LEU A 199 4.45 -6.41 6.04
C LEU A 199 5.29 -5.24 6.57
N THR A 200 4.66 -4.18 7.08
CA THR A 200 5.36 -3.08 7.75
C THR A 200 6.20 -3.57 8.92
N MET A 201 5.63 -4.43 9.77
CA MET A 201 6.35 -4.98 10.93
C MET A 201 7.54 -5.82 10.47
N VAL A 202 7.39 -6.60 9.39
CA VAL A 202 8.47 -7.41 8.84
C VAL A 202 9.67 -6.54 8.46
N ASP A 203 9.43 -5.47 7.71
CA ASP A 203 10.49 -4.56 7.26
C ASP A 203 11.13 -3.83 8.44
N VAL A 204 10.32 -3.32 9.38
CA VAL A 204 10.80 -2.64 10.59
C VAL A 204 11.62 -3.60 11.46
N ALA A 205 11.18 -4.86 11.61
CA ALA A 205 11.90 -5.86 12.38
C ALA A 205 13.27 -6.18 11.76
N VAL A 206 13.33 -6.31 10.43
CA VAL A 206 14.60 -6.49 9.70
C VAL A 206 15.52 -5.29 9.90
N THR A 207 14.98 -4.07 9.87
CA THR A 207 15.76 -2.84 10.08
C THR A 207 16.30 -2.72 11.50
N LEU A 208 15.46 -2.97 12.51
CA LEU A 208 15.80 -2.74 13.91
C LEU A 208 16.53 -3.90 14.58
N ALA A 209 16.56 -5.08 13.96
CA ALA A 209 17.24 -6.26 14.50
C ALA A 209 18.74 -6.03 14.68
N ARG A 210 19.23 -6.28 15.90
CA ARG A 210 20.62 -6.18 16.32
C ARG A 210 20.92 -7.22 17.42
N PRO A 211 22.19 -7.51 17.75
CA PRO A 211 22.53 -8.30 18.95
C PRO A 211 21.99 -7.64 20.23
N GLY A 212 21.67 -8.42 21.26
CA GLY A 212 21.21 -7.90 22.56
C GLY A 212 19.75 -7.43 22.63
N ARG A 213 19.16 -6.97 21.52
CA ARG A 213 17.78 -6.47 21.45
C ARG A 213 16.74 -7.56 21.18
N VAL A 214 15.62 -7.51 21.89
CA VAL A 214 14.39 -8.24 21.59
C VAL A 214 13.35 -7.31 20.95
N LEU A 215 12.77 -7.76 19.84
CA LEU A 215 11.64 -7.14 19.18
C LEU A 215 10.36 -7.85 19.61
N HIS A 216 9.48 -7.16 20.32
CA HIS A 216 8.16 -7.65 20.68
C HIS A 216 7.17 -7.21 19.60
N ALA A 217 6.49 -8.13 18.92
CA ALA A 217 5.48 -7.81 17.92
C ALA A 217 4.10 -8.28 18.39
N VAL A 218 3.15 -7.37 18.50
CA VAL A 218 1.79 -7.68 18.95
C VAL A 218 0.75 -7.26 17.93
N SER A 219 -0.28 -8.06 17.75
CA SER A 219 -1.49 -7.66 17.03
C SER A 219 -2.68 -8.48 17.52
N ARG A 220 -3.90 -8.04 17.21
CA ARG A 220 -5.16 -8.74 17.54
C ARG A 220 -5.12 -10.26 17.35
N HIS A 221 -4.47 -10.74 16.30
CA HIS A 221 -4.43 -12.17 15.97
C HIS A 221 -3.02 -12.79 16.03
N GLY A 222 -1.96 -12.00 16.18
CA GLY A 222 -0.57 -12.49 16.17
C GLY A 222 -0.13 -13.18 14.87
N LEU A 223 -0.94 -13.14 13.82
CA LEU A 223 -0.65 -13.81 12.53
C LEU A 223 0.47 -13.09 11.79
N LEU A 224 1.38 -13.84 11.18
CA LEU A 224 2.43 -13.31 10.30
C LEU A 224 2.06 -13.52 8.82
N PRO A 225 2.52 -12.66 7.90
CA PRO A 225 2.42 -12.90 6.47
C PRO A 225 3.10 -14.22 6.09
N GLN A 226 2.45 -15.00 5.23
CA GLN A 226 3.00 -16.26 4.71
C GLN A 226 4.18 -15.99 3.78
N GLU A 227 5.09 -16.94 3.61
CA GLU A 227 6.21 -16.83 2.66
C GLU A 227 5.78 -17.21 1.24
N HIS A 228 6.44 -16.69 0.21
CA HIS A 228 6.32 -17.24 -1.15
C HIS A 228 7.02 -18.60 -1.27
N LEU A 229 6.68 -19.36 -2.33
CA LEU A 229 7.47 -20.54 -2.68
C LEU A 229 8.88 -20.13 -3.09
N PRO A 230 9.93 -20.91 -2.73
CA PRO A 230 11.29 -20.68 -3.21
C PRO A 230 11.38 -20.71 -4.74
N VAL A 231 10.62 -21.59 -5.37
CA VAL A 231 10.48 -21.69 -6.83
C VAL A 231 9.09 -21.19 -7.22
N ALA A 232 9.05 -20.21 -8.12
CA ALA A 232 7.79 -19.65 -8.59
C ALA A 232 6.95 -20.74 -9.28
N ALA A 233 5.70 -20.88 -8.85
CA ALA A 233 4.74 -21.77 -9.46
C ALA A 233 3.80 -21.00 -10.41
N THR A 234 3.37 -21.66 -11.47
CA THR A 234 2.32 -21.15 -12.35
C THR A 234 1.00 -21.08 -11.57
N ALA A 235 0.33 -19.93 -11.65
CA ALA A 235 -0.98 -19.74 -11.04
C ALA A 235 -1.97 -20.78 -11.58
N ASP A 236 -2.74 -21.38 -10.68
CA ASP A 236 -3.79 -22.30 -11.06
C ASP A 236 -5.02 -21.51 -11.51
N ARG A 237 -5.88 -22.07 -12.38
CA ARG A 237 -7.09 -21.37 -12.82
C ARG A 237 -8.20 -21.61 -11.79
N PRO A 238 -8.87 -20.57 -11.27
CA PRO A 238 -9.99 -20.78 -10.35
C PRO A 238 -11.18 -21.43 -11.08
N PRO A 239 -11.97 -22.26 -10.38
CA PRO A 239 -13.27 -22.67 -10.89
C PRO A 239 -14.19 -21.44 -11.04
N GLU A 240 -15.37 -21.63 -11.63
CA GLU A 240 -16.40 -20.59 -11.57
C GLU A 240 -16.79 -20.35 -10.12
N LEU A 241 -16.52 -19.13 -9.66
CA LEU A 241 -16.88 -18.61 -8.35
C LEU A 241 -17.90 -17.49 -8.59
N ASP A 242 -18.96 -17.50 -7.80
CA ASP A 242 -20.05 -16.52 -7.91
C ASP A 242 -20.23 -15.83 -6.55
N GLY A 243 -19.84 -14.56 -6.48
CA GLY A 243 -19.99 -13.74 -5.29
C GLY A 243 -21.45 -13.36 -5.00
N SER A 244 -22.35 -13.44 -5.99
CA SER A 244 -23.76 -13.11 -5.81
C SER A 244 -24.50 -14.15 -4.95
N GLN A 245 -23.94 -15.36 -4.81
CA GLN A 245 -24.42 -16.41 -3.89
C GLN A 245 -24.09 -16.13 -2.41
N GLY A 246 -23.46 -14.98 -2.13
CA GLY A 246 -23.11 -14.54 -0.78
C GLY A 246 -21.78 -15.09 -0.25
N LEU A 247 -21.31 -14.48 0.84
CA LEU A 247 -19.98 -14.71 1.40
C LEU A 247 -19.75 -16.17 1.80
N ASP A 248 -20.75 -16.85 2.35
CA ASP A 248 -20.58 -18.23 2.83
C ASP A 248 -20.44 -19.24 1.69
N ALA A 249 -21.12 -19.03 0.57
CA ALA A 249 -20.91 -19.81 -0.65
C ALA A 249 -19.50 -19.58 -1.22
N LEU A 250 -19.08 -18.31 -1.27
CA LEU A 250 -17.75 -17.92 -1.73
C LEU A 250 -16.64 -18.53 -0.87
N ARG A 251 -16.77 -18.50 0.47
CA ARG A 251 -15.86 -19.14 1.42
C ARG A 251 -15.70 -20.63 1.13
N ARG A 252 -16.82 -21.35 0.94
CA ARG A 252 -16.80 -22.78 0.60
C ARG A 252 -16.12 -23.03 -0.74
N GLY A 253 -16.43 -22.23 -1.76
CA GLY A 253 -15.83 -22.31 -3.09
C GLY A 253 -14.31 -22.12 -3.06
N VAL A 254 -13.85 -21.04 -2.43
CA VAL A 254 -12.42 -20.73 -2.29
C VAL A 254 -11.68 -21.82 -1.48
N ARG A 255 -12.25 -22.29 -0.36
CA ARG A 255 -11.63 -23.36 0.44
C ARG A 255 -11.51 -24.67 -0.35
N ARG A 256 -12.55 -25.06 -1.08
CA ARG A 256 -12.50 -26.26 -1.96
C ARG A 256 -11.43 -26.11 -3.04
N TYR A 257 -11.34 -24.93 -3.65
CA TYR A 257 -10.35 -24.63 -4.67
C TYR A 257 -8.91 -24.74 -4.14
N LEU A 258 -8.61 -24.08 -3.02
CA LEU A 258 -7.31 -24.16 -2.37
C LEU A 258 -6.96 -25.61 -1.97
N ALA A 259 -7.91 -26.37 -1.43
CA ALA A 259 -7.71 -27.76 -1.04
C ALA A 259 -7.49 -28.69 -2.25
N ALA A 260 -8.19 -28.46 -3.37
CA ALA A 260 -8.00 -29.20 -4.60
C ALA A 260 -6.59 -28.95 -5.17
N CYS A 261 -6.16 -27.68 -5.25
CA CYS A 261 -4.82 -27.31 -5.68
C CYS A 261 -3.74 -27.91 -4.78
N ARG A 262 -3.93 -27.91 -3.46
CA ARG A 262 -2.99 -28.56 -2.54
C ARG A 262 -2.87 -30.07 -2.78
N ARG A 263 -3.98 -30.76 -3.10
CA ARG A 263 -3.95 -32.20 -3.41
C ARG A 263 -3.28 -32.51 -4.74
N SER A 264 -3.50 -31.71 -5.78
CA SER A 264 -2.97 -31.97 -7.12
C SER A 264 -1.56 -31.41 -7.36
N ARG A 265 -1.20 -30.30 -6.70
CA ARG A 265 0.07 -29.58 -6.91
C ARG A 265 0.96 -29.53 -5.67
N GLY A 266 0.52 -30.09 -4.54
CA GLY A 266 1.26 -30.10 -3.28
C GLY A 266 1.25 -28.78 -2.49
N ASP A 267 0.73 -27.68 -3.04
CA ASP A 267 0.70 -26.37 -2.38
C ASP A 267 -0.55 -25.56 -2.74
N TRP A 268 -0.96 -24.62 -1.87
CA TRP A 268 -2.14 -23.78 -1.99
C TRP A 268 -1.88 -22.45 -2.71
N ARG A 269 -0.63 -21.98 -2.75
CA ARG A 269 -0.23 -20.68 -3.31
C ARG A 269 -0.53 -20.54 -4.80
N PRO A 270 -0.39 -21.57 -5.66
CA PRO A 270 -0.80 -21.48 -7.06
C PRO A 270 -2.28 -21.09 -7.20
N ALA A 271 -3.15 -21.67 -6.38
CA ALA A 271 -4.57 -21.33 -6.35
C ALA A 271 -4.83 -19.93 -5.78
N MET A 272 -4.12 -19.54 -4.71
CA MET A 272 -4.24 -18.17 -4.18
C MET A 272 -3.84 -17.11 -5.21
N ASP A 273 -2.80 -17.37 -6.01
CA ASP A 273 -2.39 -16.49 -7.11
C ASP A 273 -3.42 -16.48 -8.25
N GLY A 274 -4.05 -17.62 -8.50
CA GLY A 274 -5.14 -17.80 -9.46
C GLY A 274 -6.38 -16.94 -9.19
N LEU A 275 -6.65 -16.61 -7.93
CA LEU A 275 -7.78 -15.74 -7.55
C LEU A 275 -7.59 -14.27 -7.95
N ARG A 276 -6.36 -13.83 -8.26
CA ARG A 276 -6.05 -12.42 -8.46
C ARG A 276 -6.86 -11.75 -9.57
N PRO A 277 -7.05 -12.35 -10.77
CA PRO A 277 -7.82 -11.72 -11.84
C PRO A 277 -9.32 -11.57 -11.52
N VAL A 278 -9.86 -12.40 -10.63
CA VAL A 278 -11.31 -12.45 -10.32
C VAL A 278 -11.68 -11.76 -9.01
N THR A 279 -10.70 -11.39 -8.18
CA THR A 279 -10.94 -10.82 -6.82
C THR A 279 -11.82 -9.57 -6.86
N ALA A 280 -11.55 -8.63 -7.77
CA ALA A 280 -12.33 -7.39 -7.85
C ALA A 280 -13.78 -7.63 -8.27
N ALA A 281 -14.00 -8.53 -9.24
CA ALA A 281 -15.34 -8.91 -9.69
C ALA A 281 -16.13 -9.59 -8.56
N LEU A 282 -15.52 -10.57 -7.88
CA LEU A 282 -16.14 -11.26 -6.74
C LEU A 282 -16.50 -10.29 -5.62
N TRP A 283 -15.60 -9.34 -5.30
CA TRP A 283 -15.89 -8.30 -4.31
C TRP A 283 -17.09 -7.45 -4.71
N GLN A 284 -17.19 -7.04 -5.97
CA GLN A 284 -18.31 -6.23 -6.45
C GLN A 284 -19.65 -6.98 -6.52
N GLN A 285 -19.62 -8.31 -6.58
CA GLN A 285 -20.83 -9.14 -6.53
C GLN A 285 -21.38 -9.32 -5.10
N LEU A 286 -20.56 -9.16 -4.06
CA LEU A 286 -21.01 -9.28 -2.66
C LEU A 286 -21.92 -8.11 -2.27
N SER A 287 -22.90 -8.42 -1.42
CA SER A 287 -23.75 -7.41 -0.77
C SER A 287 -22.93 -6.51 0.16
N ALA A 288 -23.45 -5.32 0.50
CA ALA A 288 -22.77 -4.43 1.44
C ALA A 288 -22.62 -5.05 2.84
N GLU A 289 -23.55 -5.90 3.26
CA GLU A 289 -23.46 -6.66 4.52
C GLU A 289 -22.33 -7.69 4.45
N ASP A 290 -22.26 -8.48 3.38
CA ASP A 290 -21.22 -9.49 3.22
C ASP A 290 -19.82 -8.89 3.06
N ARG A 291 -19.69 -7.73 2.41
CA ARG A 291 -18.43 -6.97 2.38
C ARG A 291 -17.98 -6.58 3.79
N ARG A 292 -18.89 -6.09 4.64
CA ARG A 292 -18.60 -5.77 6.05
C ARG A 292 -18.21 -7.03 6.85
N ARG A 293 -18.93 -8.14 6.65
CA ARG A 293 -18.61 -9.43 7.29
C ARG A 293 -17.23 -9.92 6.88
N PHE A 294 -16.89 -9.89 5.59
CA PHE A 294 -15.55 -10.27 5.10
C PHE A 294 -14.45 -9.41 5.73
N LEU A 295 -14.63 -8.09 5.77
CA LEU A 295 -13.65 -7.17 6.36
C LEU A 295 -13.43 -7.45 7.85
N LYS A 296 -14.48 -7.82 8.57
CA LYS A 296 -14.43 -8.13 10.00
C LYS A 296 -13.83 -9.51 10.29
N GLU A 297 -14.20 -10.52 9.51
CA GLU A 297 -13.99 -11.94 9.85
C GLU A 297 -12.85 -12.58 9.05
N ASP A 298 -12.65 -12.22 7.78
CA ASP A 298 -11.75 -12.92 6.86
C ASP A 298 -10.56 -12.09 6.41
N LEU A 299 -10.65 -10.75 6.43
CA LEU A 299 -9.63 -9.87 5.85
C LEU A 299 -8.23 -10.21 6.36
N ARG A 300 -8.08 -10.45 7.66
CA ARG A 300 -6.77 -10.77 8.21
C ARG A 300 -6.19 -12.06 7.64
N ALA A 301 -7.01 -13.11 7.54
CA ALA A 301 -6.59 -14.38 6.95
C ALA A 301 -6.26 -14.19 5.46
N TRP A 302 -7.09 -13.45 4.73
CA TRP A 302 -6.82 -13.09 3.34
C TRP A 302 -5.49 -12.37 3.18
N GLU A 303 -5.23 -11.32 3.97
CA GLU A 303 -4.02 -10.51 3.89
C GLU A 303 -2.75 -11.33 4.08
N VAL A 304 -2.69 -12.21 5.10
CA VAL A 304 -1.47 -12.99 5.36
C VAL A 304 -1.19 -14.02 4.27
N HIS A 305 -2.21 -14.55 3.60
CA HIS A 305 -2.04 -15.49 2.50
C HIS A 305 -1.77 -14.79 1.15
N ARG A 306 -2.30 -13.57 0.97
CA ARG A 306 -2.24 -12.79 -0.27
C ARG A 306 -1.00 -11.92 -0.37
N HIS A 307 -0.59 -11.30 0.73
CA HIS A 307 0.51 -10.34 0.80
C HIS A 307 1.71 -11.00 1.49
N ARG A 308 2.36 -11.88 0.73
CA ARG A 308 3.40 -12.77 1.22
C ARG A 308 4.78 -12.12 1.26
N VAL A 309 5.65 -12.60 2.13
CA VAL A 309 7.06 -12.17 2.20
C VAL A 309 7.94 -12.96 1.23
N ALA A 310 9.02 -12.32 0.76
CA ALA A 310 10.04 -13.00 -0.03
C ALA A 310 10.70 -14.14 0.78
N PRO A 311 11.13 -15.25 0.14
CA PRO A 311 11.74 -16.37 0.84
C PRO A 311 12.94 -15.99 1.72
N ALA A 312 13.81 -15.10 1.22
CA ALA A 312 14.96 -14.61 1.99
C ALA A 312 14.54 -13.84 3.26
N THR A 313 13.51 -13.00 3.15
CA THR A 313 12.93 -12.29 4.31
C THR A 313 12.31 -13.26 5.31
N ALA A 314 11.62 -14.31 4.83
CA ALA A 314 11.05 -15.34 5.69
C ALA A 314 12.12 -16.12 6.47
N VAL A 315 13.24 -16.44 5.84
CA VAL A 315 14.40 -17.07 6.51
C VAL A 315 14.95 -16.16 7.61
N ALA A 316 15.13 -14.86 7.33
CA ALA A 316 15.61 -13.91 8.32
C ALA A 316 14.65 -13.80 9.52
N LEU A 317 13.34 -13.73 9.29
CA LEU A 317 12.34 -13.70 10.36
C LEU A 317 12.34 -15.00 11.18
N ARG A 318 12.45 -16.16 10.54
CA ARG A 318 12.54 -17.46 11.23
C ARG A 318 13.77 -17.51 12.14
N ALA A 319 14.92 -17.04 11.66
CA ALA A 319 16.14 -16.98 12.45
C ALA A 319 15.97 -16.05 13.68
N LEU A 320 15.40 -14.86 13.51
CA LEU A 320 15.13 -13.93 14.61
C LEU A 320 14.20 -14.53 15.67
N ARG A 321 13.18 -15.28 15.24
CA ARG A 321 12.26 -15.98 16.16
C ARG A 321 12.94 -17.13 16.89
N ALA A 322 13.71 -17.95 16.17
CA ALA A 322 14.38 -19.12 16.73
C ALA A 322 15.41 -18.73 17.81
N CYS A 323 16.12 -17.62 17.64
CA CYS A 323 17.04 -17.09 18.65
C CYS A 323 16.39 -16.16 19.69
N GLY A 324 15.05 -16.07 19.73
CA GLY A 324 14.31 -15.31 20.74
C GLY A 324 14.34 -13.78 20.58
N ARG A 325 14.97 -13.24 19.52
CA ARG A 325 15.08 -11.80 19.22
C ARG A 325 13.85 -11.21 18.53
N LEU A 326 12.92 -12.04 18.07
CA LEU A 326 11.59 -11.61 17.64
C LEU A 326 10.53 -12.46 18.35
N ARG A 327 9.73 -11.84 19.21
CA ARG A 327 8.65 -12.48 19.96
C ARG A 327 7.31 -11.96 19.46
N VAL A 328 6.51 -12.83 18.86
CA VAL A 328 5.21 -12.47 18.27
C VAL A 328 4.09 -12.99 19.16
N ALA A 329 3.10 -12.16 19.45
CA ALA A 329 1.95 -12.57 20.24
C ALA A 329 0.62 -11.99 19.72
N ALA A 330 -0.46 -12.72 20.00
CA ALA A 330 -1.82 -12.25 19.80
C ALA A 330 -2.26 -11.44 21.02
N ALA A 331 -2.15 -10.11 20.93
CA ALA A 331 -2.52 -9.17 22.00
C ALA A 331 -2.70 -7.75 21.44
N GLU A 332 -3.46 -6.93 22.15
CA GLU A 332 -3.62 -5.50 21.90
C GLU A 332 -2.94 -4.67 22.98
N VAL A 333 -2.50 -3.46 22.62
CA VAL A 333 -2.01 -2.49 23.59
C VAL A 333 -3.21 -1.86 24.29
N VAL A 334 -3.36 -2.13 25.60
CA VAL A 334 -4.42 -1.54 26.43
C VAL A 334 -3.98 -0.20 26.99
N ARG A 335 -2.73 -0.14 27.44
CA ARG A 335 -2.14 1.06 28.02
C ARG A 335 -0.65 1.10 27.69
N ALA A 336 -0.14 2.28 27.38
CA ALA A 336 1.29 2.52 27.20
C ALA A 336 1.63 3.85 27.86
N VAL A 337 2.49 3.81 28.87
CA VAL A 337 2.91 4.99 29.63
C VAL A 337 4.41 5.15 29.42
N PRO A 338 4.86 6.26 28.79
CA PRO A 338 6.27 6.58 28.72
C PRO A 338 6.79 7.01 30.10
N ASP A 339 7.96 6.51 30.45
CA ASP A 339 8.83 6.93 31.55
C ASP A 339 10.10 7.56 30.93
N ASP A 340 11.06 8.01 31.75
CA ASP A 340 12.28 8.70 31.27
C ASP A 340 13.12 7.84 30.30
N ASP A 341 13.30 6.56 30.62
CA ASP A 341 14.18 5.63 29.88
C ASP A 341 13.41 4.57 29.05
N ALA A 342 12.10 4.42 29.23
CA ALA A 342 11.33 3.38 28.55
C ALA A 342 9.83 3.71 28.40
N VAL A 343 9.09 2.81 27.80
CA VAL A 343 7.63 2.78 27.75
C VAL A 343 7.16 1.51 28.44
N THR A 344 6.38 1.67 29.50
CA THR A 344 5.70 0.56 30.17
C THR A 344 4.37 0.30 29.46
N VAL A 345 4.24 -0.90 28.88
CA VAL A 345 3.10 -1.30 28.06
C VAL A 345 2.34 -2.44 28.71
N VAL A 346 1.02 -2.28 28.86
CA VAL A 346 0.09 -3.30 29.31
C VAL A 346 -0.65 -3.86 28.10
N LEU A 347 -0.59 -5.18 27.95
CA LEU A 347 -1.26 -5.91 26.88
C LEU A 347 -2.64 -6.43 27.33
N SER A 348 -3.50 -6.75 26.35
CA SER A 348 -4.84 -7.27 26.57
C SER A 348 -4.91 -8.64 27.26
N ASP A 349 -3.79 -9.37 27.30
CA ASP A 349 -3.65 -10.64 28.02
C ASP A 349 -3.04 -10.46 29.43
N GLY A 350 -2.94 -9.22 29.91
CA GLY A 350 -2.43 -8.89 31.24
C GLY A 350 -0.91 -8.82 31.35
N ARG A 351 -0.16 -9.24 30.33
CA ARG A 351 1.30 -9.11 30.34
C ARG A 351 1.70 -7.64 30.33
N GLN A 352 2.75 -7.34 31.08
CA GLN A 352 3.42 -6.04 31.06
C GLN A 352 4.79 -6.18 30.41
N LEU A 353 5.12 -5.21 29.56
CA LEU A 353 6.39 -5.14 28.84
C LEU A 353 7.00 -3.77 29.06
N ARG A 354 8.33 -3.71 29.16
CA ARG A 354 9.10 -2.48 29.13
C ARG A 354 9.87 -2.44 27.82
N ALA A 355 9.71 -1.37 27.06
CA ALA A 355 10.37 -1.20 25.76
C ALA A 355 10.96 0.21 25.64
N GLY A 356 12.17 0.34 25.11
CA GLY A 356 12.77 1.66 24.88
C GLY A 356 12.04 2.50 23.82
N ALA A 357 11.30 1.83 22.92
CA ALA A 357 10.46 2.48 21.92
C ALA A 357 9.23 1.63 21.55
N VAL A 358 8.18 2.31 21.08
CA VAL A 358 6.97 1.73 20.49
C VAL A 358 6.86 2.20 19.05
N VAL A 359 6.79 1.27 18.10
CA VAL A 359 6.69 1.55 16.67
C VAL A 359 5.34 1.10 16.13
N ASN A 360 4.62 2.00 15.49
CA ASN A 360 3.32 1.74 14.91
C ASN A 360 3.45 1.05 13.54
N CYS A 361 3.23 -0.26 13.51
CA CYS A 361 3.26 -1.10 12.31
C CYS A 361 1.86 -1.51 11.82
N THR A 362 0.81 -0.76 12.17
CA THR A 362 -0.60 -1.09 11.86
C THR A 362 -0.97 -0.95 10.38
N GLY A 363 -0.08 -0.38 9.55
CA GLY A 363 -0.30 -0.23 8.11
C GLY A 363 -1.28 0.90 7.79
N SER A 364 -1.66 1.05 6.52
CA SER A 364 -2.49 2.18 6.08
C SER A 364 -3.94 2.11 6.58
N ARG A 365 -4.54 3.28 6.82
CA ARG A 365 -5.95 3.42 7.17
C ARG A 365 -6.87 2.94 6.03
N MET A 366 -7.93 2.21 6.39
CA MET A 366 -9.01 1.83 5.46
C MET A 366 -10.18 2.82 5.50
N ASP A 367 -10.57 3.26 6.71
CA ASP A 367 -11.63 4.24 6.90
C ASP A 367 -11.11 5.66 6.68
N LEU A 368 -11.50 6.23 5.53
CA LEU A 368 -11.06 7.55 5.11
C LEU A 368 -11.73 8.70 5.89
N ARG A 369 -12.80 8.45 6.65
CA ARG A 369 -13.46 9.50 7.45
C ARG A 369 -12.63 9.92 8.66
N ARG A 370 -11.71 9.05 9.06
CA ARG A 370 -10.82 9.25 10.23
C ARG A 370 -9.44 9.76 9.80
N THR A 371 -9.32 10.30 8.59
CA THR A 371 -8.06 10.86 8.08
C THR A 371 -7.90 12.32 8.46
N ASP A 372 -6.64 12.74 8.65
CA ASP A 372 -6.26 14.14 8.80
C ASP A 372 -5.78 14.75 7.47
N ASP A 373 -5.80 13.98 6.38
CA ASP A 373 -5.42 14.49 5.06
C ASP A 373 -6.45 15.54 4.56
N PRO A 374 -6.01 16.79 4.33
CA PRO A 374 -6.92 17.91 4.03
C PRO A 374 -7.66 17.73 2.70
N LEU A 375 -7.03 17.08 1.71
CA LEU A 375 -7.64 16.87 0.41
C LEU A 375 -8.78 15.85 0.52
N VAL A 376 -8.55 14.72 1.19
CA VAL A 376 -9.57 13.68 1.38
C VAL A 376 -10.73 14.22 2.19
N ARG A 377 -10.46 14.95 3.28
CA ARG A 377 -11.50 15.62 4.07
C ARG A 377 -12.33 16.57 3.20
N SER A 378 -11.68 17.43 2.41
CA SER A 378 -12.40 18.36 1.54
C SER A 378 -13.28 17.65 0.51
N LEU A 379 -12.80 16.56 -0.09
CA LEU A 379 -13.57 15.77 -1.07
C LEU A 379 -14.86 15.20 -0.46
N LEU A 380 -14.77 14.69 0.77
CA LEU A 380 -15.91 14.14 1.51
C LEU A 380 -16.86 15.25 2.00
N GLU A 381 -16.34 16.29 2.62
CA GLU A 381 -17.11 17.43 3.16
C GLU A 381 -17.88 18.18 2.06
N ARG A 382 -17.29 18.32 0.86
CA ARG A 382 -17.95 18.94 -0.31
C ARG A 382 -18.83 17.99 -1.12
N GLY A 383 -18.83 16.70 -0.80
CA GLY A 383 -19.58 15.67 -1.52
C GLY A 383 -19.07 15.37 -2.93
N HIS A 384 -17.85 15.78 -3.28
CA HIS A 384 -17.20 15.42 -4.56
C HIS A 384 -16.82 13.94 -4.62
N ALA A 385 -16.71 13.29 -3.46
CA ALA A 385 -16.60 11.85 -3.31
C ALA A 385 -17.40 11.38 -2.09
N ARG A 386 -17.71 10.08 -2.03
CA ARG A 386 -18.21 9.40 -0.83
C ARG A 386 -17.32 8.22 -0.49
N THR A 387 -17.44 7.70 0.74
CA THR A 387 -16.73 6.49 1.14
C THR A 387 -17.22 5.28 0.35
N GLY A 388 -16.30 4.35 0.08
CA GLY A 388 -16.63 3.09 -0.57
C GLY A 388 -17.53 2.20 0.30
N PRO A 389 -18.08 1.12 -0.28
CA PRO A 389 -18.86 0.14 0.46
C PRO A 389 -18.10 -0.37 1.69
N ALA A 390 -18.81 -0.50 2.82
CA ALA A 390 -18.24 -0.84 4.12
C ALA A 390 -17.22 0.18 4.68
N ASP A 391 -17.30 1.43 4.23
CA ASP A 391 -16.44 2.55 4.66
C ASP A 391 -14.96 2.37 4.33
N VAL A 392 -14.63 1.51 3.36
CA VAL A 392 -13.26 1.31 2.88
C VAL A 392 -13.05 2.17 1.63
N GLY A 393 -11.99 2.99 1.64
CA GLY A 393 -11.59 3.75 0.46
C GLY A 393 -12.63 4.78 -0.01
N LEU A 394 -12.46 5.24 -1.24
CA LEU A 394 -13.40 6.12 -1.93
C LEU A 394 -14.27 5.31 -2.90
N ASP A 395 -15.56 5.60 -2.97
CA ASP A 395 -16.44 4.90 -3.90
C ASP A 395 -16.14 5.30 -5.35
N THR A 396 -16.06 4.30 -6.23
CA THR A 396 -15.72 4.47 -7.63
C THR A 396 -16.62 3.66 -8.55
N ARG A 397 -16.84 4.21 -9.75
CA ARG A 397 -17.35 3.44 -10.89
C ARG A 397 -16.27 2.48 -11.42
N ASP A 398 -16.66 1.57 -12.31
CA ASP A 398 -15.76 0.57 -12.91
C ASP A 398 -14.55 1.17 -13.66
N ASP A 399 -14.66 2.43 -14.11
CA ASP A 399 -13.58 3.16 -14.78
C ASP A 399 -12.66 3.92 -13.81
N GLY A 400 -12.88 3.79 -12.49
CA GLY A 400 -12.15 4.47 -11.42
C GLY A 400 -12.60 5.91 -11.17
N ARG A 401 -13.70 6.38 -11.79
CA ARG A 401 -14.25 7.71 -11.53
C ARG A 401 -14.91 7.75 -10.16
N LEU A 402 -14.64 8.81 -9.40
CA LEU A 402 -15.24 9.02 -8.08
C LEU A 402 -16.76 9.14 -8.19
N VAL A 403 -17.46 8.47 -7.27
CA VAL A 403 -18.90 8.62 -7.10
C VAL A 403 -19.16 9.75 -6.11
N PRO A 404 -19.92 10.80 -6.50
CA PRO A 404 -20.22 11.91 -5.61
C PRO A 404 -21.25 11.51 -4.54
N ALA A 405 -21.43 12.38 -3.54
CA ALA A 405 -22.56 12.30 -2.65
C ALA A 405 -23.89 12.51 -3.40
N ALA A 406 -25.00 12.03 -2.81
CA ALA A 406 -26.32 12.21 -3.41
C ALA A 406 -26.64 13.70 -3.62
N GLY A 407 -27.18 14.05 -4.79
CA GLY A 407 -27.50 15.43 -5.15
C GLY A 407 -26.30 16.28 -5.63
N VAL A 408 -25.06 15.76 -5.58
CA VAL A 408 -23.87 16.45 -6.09
C VAL A 408 -23.52 15.95 -7.50
N PRO A 409 -23.31 16.84 -8.49
CA PRO A 409 -22.87 16.44 -9.83
C PRO A 409 -21.51 15.72 -9.80
N ALA A 410 -21.36 14.71 -10.66
CA ALA A 410 -20.11 13.96 -10.76
C ALA A 410 -19.00 14.83 -11.35
N ALA A 411 -17.97 15.10 -10.56
CA ALA A 411 -16.78 15.79 -10.99
C ALA A 411 -15.95 14.94 -11.98
N ARG A 412 -15.04 15.58 -12.72
CA ARG A 412 -14.06 14.90 -13.58
C ARG A 412 -12.85 14.45 -12.77
N LEU A 413 -13.12 13.62 -11.77
CA LEU A 413 -12.15 13.09 -10.81
C LEU A 413 -12.11 11.57 -10.88
N TRP A 414 -10.90 11.02 -11.02
CA TRP A 414 -10.61 9.60 -10.94
C TRP A 414 -9.69 9.34 -9.77
N THR A 415 -9.62 8.10 -9.31
CA THR A 415 -8.66 7.67 -8.30
C THR A 415 -8.00 6.36 -8.71
N ILE A 416 -6.79 6.14 -8.23
CA ILE A 416 -6.05 4.89 -8.38
C ILE A 416 -5.33 4.58 -7.08
N GLY A 417 -5.55 3.38 -6.53
CA GLY A 417 -5.04 2.99 -5.21
C GLY A 417 -6.19 2.75 -4.24
N ALA A 418 -6.26 3.54 -3.15
CA ALA A 418 -7.23 3.40 -2.06
C ALA A 418 -8.65 3.84 -2.47
N ALA A 419 -9.24 3.08 -3.39
CA ALA A 419 -10.64 3.11 -3.76
C ALA A 419 -11.29 1.78 -3.38
#